data_AF-A0A124FP74-F1
#
_entry.id   AF-A0A124FP74-F1
#
_cell.length_a   1.000
_cell.length_b   1.000
_cell.length_c   1.000
_cell.angle_alpha   90.00
_cell.angle_beta   90.00
_cell.angle_gamma   90.00
#
_symmetry.space_group_name_H-M   'P 1'
#
loop_
_entity.id
_entity.type
_entity.pdbx_description
1 polymer ?
#
loop_
_entity_poly.entity_id
_entity_poly.type
_entity_poly.pdbx_seq_one_letter_code
_entity_poly.pdbx_strand_id
1 'polypeptide(L)'
;MITSENPIVVESLALVAMLTLVVSHRVLNHMRLLFPEKSERFTPLRWAETFYTSANKLLDKVLEYAGIDMTAYMILMFYAGEGVDPNVNRKRLLSPWVKAANSQLKGATI
;
A
#
# COMPACT_ATOMS: atom_id res chain seq x y z
N MET A 1 -8.03 -20.94 -4.12
CA MET A 1 -7.03 -20.76 -3.04
C MET A 1 -5.74 -20.32 -3.70
N ILE A 2 -5.17 -19.18 -3.34
CA ILE A 2 -3.88 -18.76 -3.92
C ILE A 2 -2.81 -19.66 -3.29
N THR A 3 -2.27 -20.60 -4.05
CA THR A 3 -1.13 -21.43 -3.64
C THR A 3 0.12 -20.56 -3.67
N SER A 4 0.45 -19.96 -2.53
CA SER A 4 1.77 -19.38 -2.26
C SER A 4 2.69 -20.51 -1.78
N GLU A 5 3.96 -20.50 -2.20
CA GLU A 5 4.99 -21.41 -1.68
C GLU A 5 5.26 -21.16 -0.18
N ASN A 6 4.86 -20.00 0.34
CA ASN A 6 4.98 -19.65 1.75
C ASN A 6 3.61 -19.21 2.33
N PRO A 7 2.89 -20.11 3.02
CA PRO A 7 1.59 -19.80 3.62
C PRO A 7 1.69 -18.78 4.77
N ILE A 8 2.81 -18.78 5.52
CA ILE A 8 3.06 -17.85 6.62
C ILE A 8 3.12 -16.41 6.11
N VAL A 9 3.74 -16.18 4.95
CA VAL A 9 3.80 -14.86 4.33
C VAL A 9 2.41 -14.36 3.95
N VAL A 10 1.58 -15.22 3.36
CA VAL A 10 0.20 -14.85 2.98
C VAL A 10 -0.64 -14.51 4.20
N GLU A 11 -0.53 -15.33 5.25
CA GLU A 11 -1.24 -15.09 6.52
C GLU A 11 -0.78 -13.79 7.16
N SER A 12 0.53 -13.55 7.23
CA SER A 12 1.09 -12.31 7.77
C SER A 12 0.61 -11.09 7.00
N LEU A 13 0.61 -11.13 5.66
CA LEU A 13 0.10 -10.05 4.82
C LEU A 13 -1.40 -9.81 5.03
N ALA A 14 -2.19 -10.88 5.17
CA ALA A 14 -3.62 -10.76 5.44
C ALA A 14 -3.88 -10.12 6.81
N LEU A 15 -3.14 -10.51 7.84
CA LEU A 15 -3.22 -9.93 9.19
C LEU A 15 -2.81 -8.45 9.19
N VAL A 16 -1.71 -8.10 8.53
CA VAL A 16 -1.25 -6.71 8.39
C VAL A 16 -2.29 -5.88 7.63
N ALA A 17 -2.89 -6.40 6.57
CA ALA A 17 -3.94 -5.71 5.82
C ALA A 17 -5.20 -5.48 6.68
N MET A 18 -5.64 -6.50 7.44
CA MET A 18 -6.76 -6.37 8.37
C MET A 18 -6.48 -5.33 9.45
N LEU A 19 -5.30 -5.37 10.07
CA LEU A 19 -4.88 -4.39 11.07
C LEU A 19 -4.87 -2.97 10.49
N THR A 20 -4.31 -2.80 9.29
CA THR A 20 -4.27 -1.51 8.58
C THR A 20 -5.67 -0.94 8.36
N LEU A 21 -6.63 -1.78 7.94
CA LEU A 21 -8.03 -1.38 7.76
C LEU A 21 -8.68 -0.97 9.08
N VAL A 22 -8.47 -1.73 10.15
CA VAL A 22 -9.00 -1.43 11.50
C VAL A 22 -8.46 -0.10 12.01
N VAL A 23 -7.15 0.13 11.89
CA VAL A 23 -6.50 1.39 12.30
C VAL A 23 -7.04 2.55 11.46
N SER A 24 -7.08 2.40 10.14
CA SER A 24 -7.60 3.43 9.23
C SER A 24 -9.03 3.82 9.58
N HIS A 25 -9.91 2.84 9.84
CA HIS A 25 -11.29 3.07 10.22
C HIS A 25 -11.39 3.80 11.57
N ARG A 26 -10.59 3.39 12.56
CA ARG A 26 -10.61 4.02 13.89
C ARG A 26 -10.20 5.49 13.82
N VAL A 27 -9.17 5.81 13.03
CA VAL A 27 -8.75 7.19 12.82
C VAL A 27 -9.81 8.00 12.05
N LEU A 28 -10.44 7.43 11.02
CA LEU A 28 -11.56 8.08 10.30
C LEU A 28 -12.69 8.47 11.26
N ASN A 29 -13.12 7.53 12.10
CA ASN A 29 -14.18 7.79 13.07
C ASN A 29 -13.77 8.88 14.06
N HIS A 30 -12.51 8.89 14.48
CA HIS A 30 -11.99 9.97 15.33
C HIS A 30 -12.03 11.33 14.63
N MET A 31 -11.63 11.41 13.36
CA MET A 31 -11.69 12.65 12.57
C MET A 31 -13.13 13.16 12.40
N ARG A 32 -14.10 12.26 12.19
CA ARG A 32 -15.52 12.62 12.11
C ARG A 32 -16.08 13.14 13.44
N LEU A 33 -15.58 12.64 14.57
CA LEU A 33 -15.94 13.16 15.89
C LEU A 33 -15.31 14.53 16.17
N LEU A 34 -14.08 14.78 15.70
CA LEU A 34 -13.40 16.06 15.86
C LEU A 34 -13.97 17.16 14.97
N PHE A 35 -14.46 16.80 13.77
CA PHE A 35 -15.01 17.72 12.79
C PHE A 35 -16.41 17.28 12.34
N PRO A 36 -17.41 17.30 13.24
CA PRO A 36 -18.76 16.80 12.95
C PRO A 36 -19.41 17.54 11.77
N GLU A 37 -19.12 18.83 11.61
CA GLU A 37 -19.61 19.68 10.51
C GLU A 37 -19.06 19.27 9.13
N LYS A 38 -17.97 18.49 9.10
CA LYS A 38 -17.35 17.96 7.87
C LYS A 38 -17.50 16.46 7.74
N SER A 39 -18.21 15.79 8.66
CA SER A 39 -18.28 14.33 8.74
C SER A 39 -18.66 13.67 7.40
N GLU A 40 -19.66 14.22 6.72
CA GLU A 40 -20.14 13.76 5.41
C GLU A 40 -19.11 13.91 4.29
N ARG A 41 -18.17 14.87 4.43
CA ARG A 41 -17.10 15.12 3.45
C ARG A 41 -15.91 14.17 3.60
N PHE A 42 -15.81 13.44 4.72
CA PHE A 42 -14.86 12.33 4.87
C PHE A 42 -15.39 11.09 4.17
N THR A 43 -15.45 11.14 2.83
CA THR A 43 -15.86 10.00 2.01
C THR A 43 -14.82 8.88 2.08
N PRO A 44 -15.20 7.60 1.94
CA PRO A 44 -14.25 6.48 1.99
C PRO A 44 -13.08 6.61 1.01
N LEU A 45 -13.34 7.06 -0.22
CA LEU A 45 -12.29 7.26 -1.23
C LEU A 45 -11.32 8.35 -0.82
N ARG A 46 -11.82 9.51 -0.41
CA ARG A 46 -10.96 10.63 0.00
C ARG A 46 -10.16 10.29 1.24
N TRP A 47 -10.77 9.56 2.17
CA TRP A 47 -10.09 9.05 3.35
C TRP A 47 -8.97 8.08 2.99
N ALA A 48 -9.24 7.10 2.11
CA ALA A 48 -8.25 6.12 1.70
C ALA A 48 -7.01 6.78 1.07
N GLU A 49 -7.20 7.76 0.17
CA GLU A 49 -6.10 8.55 -0.42
C GLU A 49 -5.29 9.30 0.64
N THR A 50 -5.98 9.96 1.58
CA THR A 50 -5.35 10.74 2.65
C THR A 50 -4.56 9.83 3.61
N PHE A 51 -5.13 8.68 3.96
CA PHE A 51 -4.50 7.71 4.84
C PHE A 51 -3.26 7.09 4.18
N TYR A 52 -3.37 6.69 2.90
CA TYR A 52 -2.26 6.16 2.12
C TYR A 52 -1.11 7.16 1.98
N THR A 53 -1.41 8.41 1.59
CA THR A 53 -0.39 9.46 1.43
C THR A 53 0.29 9.85 2.74
N SER A 54 -0.39 9.62 3.87
CA SER A 54 0.14 9.91 5.21
C SER A 54 0.80 8.69 5.88
N ALA A 55 0.76 7.50 5.25
CA ALA A 55 1.18 6.25 5.87
C ALA A 55 2.64 6.28 6.33
N ASN A 56 3.55 6.86 5.53
CA ASN A 56 4.96 6.99 5.92
C ASN A 56 5.13 7.86 7.17
N LYS A 57 4.40 8.98 7.27
CA LYS A 57 4.45 9.83 8.46
C LYS A 57 3.89 9.13 9.70
N LEU A 58 2.85 8.31 9.51
CA LEU A 58 2.30 7.49 10.58
C LEU A 58 3.32 6.45 11.05
N LEU A 59 4.01 5.80 10.11
CA LEU A 59 5.10 4.87 10.39
C LEU A 59 6.23 5.56 11.17
N ASP A 60 6.68 6.75 10.74
CA ASP A 60 7.71 7.53 11.44
C ASP A 60 7.32 7.76 12.91
N LYS A 61 6.06 8.12 13.17
CA LYS A 61 5.56 8.35 14.54
C LYS A 61 5.48 7.08 15.37
N VAL A 62 5.14 5.94 14.76
CA VAL A 62 5.13 4.64 15.44
C VAL A 62 6.56 4.21 15.79
N LEU A 63 7.52 4.40 14.89
CA LEU A 63 8.93 4.08 15.12
C LEU A 63 9.53 4.97 16.22
N GLU A 64 9.23 6.28 16.18
CA GLU A 64 9.61 7.23 17.24
C GLU A 64 9.05 6.79 18.59
N TYR A 65 7.77 6.43 18.66
CA TYR A 65 7.15 5.90 19.89
C TYR A 65 7.79 4.60 20.38
N ALA A 66 8.27 3.75 19.46
CA ALA A 66 9.00 2.53 19.79
C ALA A 66 10.47 2.77 20.18
N GLY A 67 10.94 4.03 20.18
CA GLY A 67 12.34 4.37 20.46
C GLY A 67 13.30 4.01 19.33
N ILE A 68 12.79 3.82 18.11
CA ILE A 68 13.57 3.47 16.92
C ILE A 68 13.87 4.76 16.16
N ASP A 69 15.14 5.18 16.19
CA ASP A 69 15.65 6.26 15.35
C ASP A 69 15.99 5.74 13.95
N MET A 70 15.25 6.17 12.94
CA MET A 70 15.46 5.79 11.55
C MET A 70 16.70 6.51 10.98
N THR A 71 17.86 5.90 11.15
CA THR A 71 19.09 6.39 10.52
C THR A 71 18.97 6.43 8.99
N ALA A 72 19.73 7.33 8.35
CA ALA A 72 19.77 7.41 6.88
C ALA A 72 20.10 6.06 6.23
N TYR A 73 20.95 5.24 6.87
CA TYR A 73 21.27 3.89 6.41
C TYR A 73 20.06 2.95 6.47
N MET A 74 19.29 2.96 7.57
CA MET A 74 18.08 2.12 7.70
C MET A 74 17.03 2.49 6.66
N ILE A 75 16.86 3.79 6.37
CA ILE A 75 15.97 4.27 5.32
C ILE A 75 16.39 3.73 3.94
N LEU A 76 17.69 3.80 3.61
CA LEU A 76 18.20 3.26 2.34
C LEU A 76 18.00 1.75 2.24
N MET A 77 18.25 1.01 3.33
CA MET A 77 18.04 -0.44 3.35
C MET A 77 16.56 -0.81 3.24
N PHE A 78 15.66 -0.03 3.87
CA PHE A 78 14.23 -0.19 3.71
C PHE A 78 13.80 0.00 2.26
N TYR A 79 14.25 1.07 1.59
CA TYR A 79 13.95 1.27 0.17
C TYR A 79 14.57 0.19 -0.73
N ALA A 80 15.77 -0.28 -0.41
CA ALA A 80 16.40 -1.37 -1.15
C ALA A 80 15.63 -2.69 -1.00
N GLY A 81 15.01 -2.95 0.16
CA GLY A 81 14.16 -4.13 0.39
C GLY A 81 12.78 -4.02 -0.27
N GLU A 82 12.07 -2.91 -0.02
CA GLU A 82 10.68 -2.72 -0.46
C GLU A 82 10.57 -2.30 -1.94
N GLY A 83 11.61 -1.69 -2.50
CA GLY A 83 11.62 -1.22 -3.89
C GLY A 83 11.79 -2.35 -4.92
N VAL A 84 12.15 -3.56 -4.48
CA VAL A 84 12.31 -4.72 -5.36
C VAL A 84 10.94 -5.37 -5.56
N ASP A 85 10.41 -5.34 -6.78
CA ASP A 85 9.18 -6.05 -7.13
C ASP A 85 9.39 -7.57 -6.96
N PRO A 86 8.80 -8.22 -5.94
CA PRO A 86 8.98 -9.66 -5.73
C PRO A 86 8.32 -10.48 -6.83
N ASN A 87 7.47 -9.85 -7.66
CA ASN A 87 6.74 -10.48 -8.75
C ASN A 87 7.35 -10.20 -10.12
N VAL A 88 8.59 -9.68 -10.21
CA VAL A 88 9.22 -9.31 -11.50
C VAL A 88 9.24 -10.47 -12.51
N ASN A 89 9.45 -11.71 -12.03
CA ASN A 89 9.48 -12.91 -12.86
C ASN A 89 8.10 -13.60 -12.96
N ARG A 90 7.09 -13.11 -12.24
CA ARG A 90 5.75 -13.70 -12.25
C ARG A 90 5.02 -13.26 -13.51
N LYS A 91 4.56 -14.23 -14.31
CA LYS A 91 3.74 -13.95 -15.50
C LYS A 91 2.48 -13.17 -15.08
N ARG A 92 2.41 -11.88 -15.42
CA ARG A 92 1.27 -11.01 -15.07
C ARG A 92 0.01 -11.53 -15.75
N LEU A 93 -1.13 -11.51 -15.06
CA LEU A 93 -2.39 -12.01 -15.59
C LEU A 93 -2.78 -11.30 -16.92
N LEU A 94 -2.48 -10.00 -17.00
CA LEU A 94 -2.75 -9.16 -18.16
C LEU A 94 -1.63 -9.15 -19.21
N SER A 95 -0.54 -9.90 -19.03
CA SER A 95 0.59 -9.92 -19.99
C SER A 95 0.16 -10.15 -21.44
N PRO A 96 -0.78 -11.09 -21.74
CA PRO A 96 -1.21 -11.32 -23.12
C PRO A 96 -1.92 -10.09 -23.71
N TRP A 97 -2.78 -9.43 -22.93
CA TRP A 97 -3.54 -8.26 -23.33
C TRP A 97 -2.63 -7.04 -23.56
N VAL A 98 -1.66 -6.82 -22.66
CA VAL A 98 -0.65 -5.76 -22.80
C VAL A 98 0.21 -5.98 -24.04
N LYS A 99 0.63 -7.23 -24.31
CA LYS A 99 1.37 -7.57 -25.53
C LYS A 99 0.55 -7.33 -26.80
N ALA A 100 -0.72 -7.74 -26.80
CA ALA A 100 -1.63 -7.52 -27.92
C ALA A 100 -1.82 -6.01 -28.20
N ALA A 101 -2.12 -5.21 -27.17
CA ALA A 101 -2.27 -3.76 -27.30
C ALA A 101 -0.98 -3.09 -27.82
N ASN A 102 0.19 -3.48 -27.29
CA ASN A 102 1.47 -2.92 -27.75
C ASN A 102 1.83 -3.32 -29.18
N SER A 103 1.43 -4.50 -29.65
CA SER A 103 1.63 -4.93 -31.04
C SER A 103 0.77 -4.13 -32.02
N GLN A 104 -0.45 -3.77 -31.63
CA GLN A 104 -1.34 -2.93 -32.44
C GLN A 104 -0.83 -1.49 -32.57
N LEU A 105 -0.27 -0.93 -31.50
CA LEU A 105 0.36 0.40 -31.53
C LEU A 105 1.60 0.44 -32.45
N LYS A 106 2.42 -0.62 -32.46
CA LYS A 106 3.57 -0.73 -33.37
C LYS A 106 3.17 -0.87 -34.84
N GLY A 107 2.01 -1.46 -35.13
CA GLY A 107 1.46 -1.55 -36.49
C GLY A 107 0.77 -0.28 -36.98
N ALA A 108 0.48 0.68 -36.08
CA ALA A 108 -0.21 1.93 -36.40
C ALA A 108 0.73 3.14 -36.61
N THR A 109 2.05 2.95 -36.43
CA THR A 109 3.03 3.98 -36.74
C THR A 109 3.47 3.82 -38.20
N ILE A 110 2.81 4.56 -39.10
CA ILE A 110 3.25 4.85 -40.48
C ILE A 110 3.66 6.32 -40.50
#